data_AF-A0A160VIN7-F1
#
_entry.id   AF-A0A160VIN7-F1
#
_cell.length_a   1.000
_cell.length_b   1.000
_cell.length_c   1.000
_cell.angle_alpha   90.00
_cell.angle_beta   90.00
_cell.angle_gamma   90.00
#
_symmetry.space_group_name_H-M   'P 1'
#
loop_
_entity.id
_entity.type
_entity.pdbx_description
1 polymer ?
#
loop_
_entity_poly.entity_id
_entity_poly.type
_entity_poly.pdbx_seq_one_letter_code
_entity_poly.pdbx_strand_id
1 'polypeptide(L)'
;MAWIAEIDEREAEGLLKDQYSKLKEPWGGIDNILKIHSLNPESLAAHVQLYKTVMFGKSPIPRIDREKIALVVSSINQCHY
;
A
#
# COMPACT_ATOMS: atom_id res chain seq x y z
N MET A 1 12.35 -1.24 -4.45
CA MET A 1 12.27 -2.42 -3.56
C MET A 1 12.84 -2.05 -2.21
N ALA A 2 12.28 -2.57 -1.12
CA ALA A 2 12.79 -2.25 0.21
C ALA A 2 14.11 -2.99 0.51
N TRP A 3 14.77 -2.57 1.57
CA TRP A 3 16.05 -3.11 2.04
C TRP A 3 15.88 -4.23 3.07
N ILE A 4 14.64 -4.67 3.29
CA ILE A 4 14.27 -5.72 4.23
C ILE A 4 13.84 -6.97 3.46
N ALA A 5 13.82 -8.11 4.13
CA ALA A 5 13.20 -9.31 3.58
C ALA A 5 11.71 -9.07 3.36
N GLU A 6 11.20 -9.55 2.22
CA GLU A 6 9.78 -9.50 1.87
C GLU A 6 9.31 -10.91 1.54
N ILE A 7 8.04 -11.23 1.85
CA ILE A 7 7.42 -12.51 1.46
C ILE A 7 6.63 -12.29 0.15
N ASP A 8 6.99 -13.07 -0.88
CA ASP A 8 6.32 -13.08 -2.19
C ASP A 8 4.88 -13.61 -2.06
N GLU A 9 3.99 -13.11 -2.89
CA GLU A 9 2.58 -13.51 -2.87
C GLU A 9 2.33 -15.02 -3.09
N ARG A 10 3.28 -15.75 -3.70
CA ARG A 10 3.23 -17.20 -3.88
C ARG A 10 3.62 -17.97 -2.63
N GLU A 11 4.42 -17.35 -1.76
CA GLU A 11 4.94 -17.92 -0.51
C GLU A 11 4.14 -17.46 0.71
N ALA A 12 3.26 -16.47 0.55
CA ALA A 12 2.41 -15.98 1.61
C ALA A 12 1.47 -17.06 2.14
N GLU A 13 1.38 -17.15 3.46
CA GLU A 13 0.50 -18.08 4.19
C GLU A 13 -0.40 -17.33 5.18
N GLY A 14 -1.42 -18.03 5.70
CA GLY A 14 -2.32 -17.51 6.72
C GLY A 14 -2.91 -16.14 6.41
N LEU A 15 -2.87 -15.24 7.40
CA LEU A 15 -3.44 -13.89 7.31
C LEU A 15 -2.84 -13.06 6.17
N LEU A 16 -1.54 -13.20 5.90
CA LEU A 16 -0.88 -12.45 4.83
C LEU A 16 -1.44 -12.84 3.45
N LYS A 17 -1.61 -14.14 3.21
CA LYS A 17 -2.18 -14.67 1.96
C LYS A 17 -3.59 -14.13 1.73
N ASP A 18 -4.41 -14.15 2.78
CA ASP A 18 -5.79 -13.66 2.71
C ASP A 18 -5.82 -12.16 2.39
N GLN A 19 -4.92 -11.37 2.96
CA GLN A 19 -4.80 -9.94 2.65
C GLN A 19 -4.32 -9.71 1.22
N TYR A 20 -3.25 -10.38 0.78
CA TYR A 20 -2.73 -10.26 -0.59
C TYR A 20 -3.77 -10.63 -1.65
N SER A 21 -4.57 -11.67 -1.43
CA SER A 21 -5.63 -12.06 -2.38
C SER A 21 -6.63 -10.92 -2.66
N LYS A 22 -6.86 -10.04 -1.69
CA LYS A 22 -7.78 -8.89 -1.78
C LYS A 22 -7.11 -7.62 -2.33
N LEU A 23 -5.78 -7.59 -2.35
CA LEU A 23 -4.96 -6.44 -2.75
C LEU A 23 -4.25 -6.68 -4.08
N LYS A 24 -4.55 -7.80 -4.73
CA LYS A 24 -3.97 -8.18 -6.02
C LYS A 24 -4.44 -7.23 -7.11
N GLU A 25 -3.48 -6.64 -7.81
CA GLU A 25 -3.74 -5.75 -8.93
C GLU A 25 -4.16 -6.53 -10.19
N PRO A 26 -4.77 -5.87 -11.20
CA PRO A 26 -5.19 -6.53 -12.44
C PRO A 26 -4.06 -7.23 -13.19
N TRP A 27 -2.83 -6.74 -13.06
CA TRP A 27 -1.63 -7.35 -13.65
C TRP A 27 -1.13 -8.58 -12.86
N GLY A 28 -1.72 -8.87 -11.71
CA GLY A 28 -1.54 -10.12 -10.99
C GLY A 28 -0.48 -10.11 -9.89
N GLY A 29 0.04 -8.95 -9.49
CA GLY A 29 0.92 -8.86 -8.32
C GLY A 29 0.49 -7.82 -7.30
N ILE A 30 1.35 -7.61 -6.32
CA ILE A 30 1.12 -6.71 -5.18
C ILE A 30 2.08 -5.54 -5.25
N ASP A 31 1.57 -4.32 -5.05
CA ASP A 31 2.40 -3.12 -4.99
C ASP A 31 3.48 -3.27 -3.92
N ASN A 32 4.70 -2.84 -4.22
CA ASN A 32 5.83 -3.03 -3.31
C ASN A 32 5.60 -2.33 -1.97
N ILE A 33 4.91 -1.17 -1.94
CA ILE A 33 4.53 -0.46 -0.70
C ILE A 33 3.65 -1.30 0.23
N LEU A 34 2.94 -2.30 -0.29
CA LEU A 34 2.18 -3.25 0.51
C LEU A 34 3.06 -4.44 0.93
N LYS A 35 3.95 -4.90 0.04
CA LYS A 35 4.88 -6.02 0.33
C LYS A 35 5.90 -5.73 1.42
N ILE A 36 6.27 -4.46 1.64
CA ILE A 36 7.16 -4.10 2.77
C ILE A 36 6.53 -4.45 4.14
N HIS A 37 5.21 -4.59 4.21
CA HIS A 37 4.50 -5.01 5.42
C HIS A 37 4.38 -6.53 5.57
N SER A 38 4.95 -7.33 4.65
CA SER A 38 4.83 -8.79 4.64
C SER A 38 5.26 -9.48 5.93
N LEU A 39 6.28 -8.95 6.60
CA LEU A 39 6.76 -9.48 7.88
C LEU A 39 5.84 -9.16 9.07
N ASN A 40 4.83 -8.31 8.89
CA ASN A 40 3.84 -7.91 9.90
C ASN A 40 2.47 -7.64 9.23
N PRO A 41 1.65 -8.68 9.03
CA PRO A 41 0.35 -8.57 8.35
C PRO A 41 -0.65 -7.63 9.05
N GLU A 42 -0.55 -7.44 10.36
CA GLU A 42 -1.35 -6.46 11.10
C GLU A 42 -1.00 -5.03 10.67
N SER A 43 0.28 -4.75 10.44
CA SER A 43 0.74 -3.46 9.89
C SER A 43 0.22 -3.23 8.46
N LEU A 44 0.17 -4.27 7.62
CA LEU A 44 -0.42 -4.20 6.28
C LEU A 44 -1.90 -3.82 6.35
N ALA A 45 -2.68 -4.49 7.22
CA ALA A 45 -4.09 -4.16 7.43
C ALA A 45 -4.28 -2.70 7.86
N ALA A 46 -3.49 -2.22 8.82
CA ALA A 46 -3.54 -0.85 9.30
C ALA A 46 -3.21 0.17 8.19
N HIS A 47 -2.17 -0.10 7.39
CA HIS A 47 -1.80 0.74 6.25
C HIS A 47 -2.96 0.86 5.26
N VAL A 48 -3.49 -0.28 4.79
CA VAL A 48 -4.56 -0.33 3.78
C VAL A 48 -5.79 0.41 4.27
N GLN A 49 -6.15 0.23 5.55
CA GLN A 49 -7.29 0.90 6.14
C GLN A 49 -7.10 2.42 6.09
N LEU A 50 -5.96 2.92 6.58
CA LEU A 50 -5.66 4.35 6.57
C LEU A 50 -5.66 4.91 5.14
N TYR A 51 -4.94 4.27 4.22
CA TYR A 51 -4.82 4.69 2.84
C TYR A 51 -6.18 4.77 2.14
N LYS A 52 -7.01 3.72 2.26
CA LYS A 52 -8.35 3.71 1.66
C LYS A 52 -9.25 4.78 2.28
N THR A 53 -9.21 4.96 3.60
CA THR A 53 -9.98 6.02 4.26
C THR A 53 -9.57 7.41 3.75
N VAL A 54 -8.26 7.69 3.65
CA VAL A 54 -7.75 9.01 3.27
C VAL A 54 -7.91 9.29 1.78
N MET A 55 -7.65 8.32 0.89
CA MET A 55 -7.61 8.53 -0.56
C MET A 55 -8.92 8.25 -1.28
N PHE A 56 -9.71 7.28 -0.79
CA PHE A 56 -10.94 6.83 -1.44
C PHE A 56 -12.20 7.10 -0.61
N GLY A 57 -12.06 7.32 0.69
CA GLY A 57 -13.17 7.66 1.58
C GLY A 57 -13.79 9.02 1.26
N LYS A 58 -14.99 9.24 1.85
CA LYS A 58 -15.73 10.51 1.78
C LYS A 58 -14.86 11.63 2.33
N SER A 59 -14.66 12.66 1.52
CA SER A 59 -13.84 13.83 1.86
C SER A 59 -14.39 15.07 1.15
N PRO A 60 -14.28 16.27 1.74
CA PRO A 60 -14.54 17.52 1.03
C PRO A 60 -13.48 17.82 -0.04
N ILE A 61 -12.34 17.10 -0.02
CA ILE A 61 -11.26 17.26 -1.00
C ILE A 61 -11.42 16.20 -2.10
N PRO A 62 -11.50 16.60 -3.39
CA PRO A 62 -11.53 15.68 -4.50
C PRO A 62 -10.33 14.73 -4.49
N ARG A 63 -10.50 13.50 -4.98
CA ARG A 63 -9.40 12.52 -5.03
C ARG A 63 -8.18 13.06 -5.78
N ILE A 64 -8.39 13.69 -6.93
CA ILE A 64 -7.30 14.27 -7.73
C ILE A 64 -6.48 15.30 -6.94
N ASP A 65 -7.10 16.09 -6.07
CA ASP A 65 -6.37 17.08 -5.26
C ASP A 65 -5.62 16.43 -4.11
N ARG A 66 -6.13 15.32 -3.56
CA ARG A 66 -5.37 14.48 -2.60
C ARG A 66 -4.11 13.90 -3.24
N GLU A 67 -4.20 13.42 -4.49
CA GLU A 67 -3.03 12.93 -5.24
C GLU A 67 -2.03 14.07 -5.52
N LYS A 68 -2.50 15.29 -5.84
CA LYS A 68 -1.61 16.45 -5.99
C LYS A 68 -0.85 16.77 -4.69
N ILE A 69 -1.53 16.71 -3.55
CA ILE A 69 -0.88 16.90 -2.23
C ILE A 69 0.18 15.82 -2.03
N ALA A 70 -0.14 14.55 -2.29
CA ALA A 70 0.81 13.45 -2.19
C ALA A 70 2.05 13.69 -3.08
N LEU A 71 1.86 14.09 -4.34
CA LEU A 71 2.94 14.40 -5.27
C LEU A 71 3.86 15.53 -4.77
N VAL A 72 3.28 16.64 -4.30
CA VAL A 72 4.06 17.78 -3.80
C VAL A 72 4.87 17.39 -2.56
N VAL A 73 4.24 16.68 -1.61
CA VAL A 73 4.92 16.22 -0.38
C VAL A 73 6.05 15.24 -0.73
N SER A 74 5.81 14.28 -1.62
CA SER A 74 6.83 13.33 -2.07
C SER A 74 7.99 14.03 -2.78
N SER A 75 7.70 15.02 -3.64
CA SER A 75 8.72 15.80 -4.34
C SER A 75 9.61 16.60 -3.38
N ILE A 76 9.02 17.26 -2.38
CA ILE A 76 9.76 18.00 -1.34
C ILE A 76 10.65 17.06 -0.53
N ASN A 77 10.15 15.87 -0.20
CA ASN A 77 10.89 14.87 0.57
C ASN A 77 11.86 14.03 -0.28
N GLN A 78 11.95 14.27 -1.59
CA GLN A 78 12.72 13.46 -2.53
C GLN A 78 12.40 11.96 -2.42
N CYS A 79 11.13 11.64 -2.17
CA CYS A 79 10.66 10.27 -2.08
C CYS A 79 10.52 9.69 -3.50
N HIS A 80 11.42 8.79 -3.87
CA HIS A 80 11.55 8.29 -5.25
C HIS A 80 10.55 7.18 -5.63
N TYR A 81 10.03 6.44 -4.65
CA TYR A 81 9.09 5.35 -4.87
C TYR A 81 7.85 5.81 -5.64
#